data_AF-A0A0Q4QWA0-F1
#
_entry.id   AF-A0A0Q4QWA0-F1
#
_cell.length_a   1.000
_cell.length_b   1.000
_cell.length_c   1.000
_cell.angle_alpha   90.00
_cell.angle_beta   90.00
_cell.angle_gamma   90.00
#
_symmetry.space_group_name_H-M   'P 1'
#
loop_
_entity.id
_entity.type
_entity.pdbx_description
1 polymer ?
#
loop_
_entity_poly.entity_id
_entity_poly.type
_entity_poly.pdbx_seq_one_letter_code
_entity_poly.pdbx_strand_id
1 'polypeptide(L)'
;MNDANPSHRPALHFVGFRGDEYSRAIRIFGPPDFIHVGWDSWAKLDVAAGDVVVFARGTFDDPPSAYGFPDIYEAPDDVSA
;
A
#
# COMPACT_ATOMS: atom_id res chain seq x y z
N MET A 1 -15.02 -10.11 26.89
CA MET A 1 -15.46 -9.53 25.60
C MET A 1 -15.04 -10.51 24.52
N ASN A 2 -16.01 -11.21 23.93
CA ASN A 2 -15.80 -12.08 22.78
C ASN A 2 -16.06 -11.26 21.52
N ASP A 3 -15.02 -10.62 20.98
CA ASP A 3 -15.12 -9.89 19.72
C ASP A 3 -14.72 -10.81 18.56
N ALA A 4 -15.42 -11.94 18.45
CA ALA A 4 -15.39 -12.75 17.25
C ALA A 4 -16.41 -12.16 16.27
N ASN A 5 -16.02 -11.07 15.59
CA ASN A 5 -16.69 -10.65 14.37
C ASN A 5 -16.03 -11.40 13.20
N PRO A 6 -16.66 -12.42 12.60
CA PRO A 6 -15.99 -13.33 11.68
C PRO A 6 -15.97 -12.79 10.22
N SER A 7 -15.76 -11.49 10.00
CA SER A 7 -15.94 -10.92 8.65
C SER A 7 -14.88 -9.93 8.14
N HIS A 8 -13.79 -9.65 8.87
CA HIS A 8 -12.65 -8.94 8.27
C HIS A 8 -11.69 -9.97 7.66
N ARG A 9 -11.76 -10.17 6.34
CA ARG A 9 -10.69 -10.84 5.63
C ARG A 9 -9.45 -9.92 5.72
N PRO A 10 -8.28 -10.41 6.18
CA PRO A 10 -7.04 -9.66 6.13
C PRO A 10 -6.84 -8.98 4.78
N ALA A 11 -6.68 -7.66 4.78
CA ALA A 11 -6.39 -6.90 3.58
C ALA A 11 -4.89 -7.03 3.22
N LEU A 12 -4.60 -7.04 1.92
CA LEU A 12 -3.24 -7.04 1.40
C LEU A 12 -2.87 -5.64 0.89
N HIS A 13 -1.90 -5.00 1.55
CA HIS A 13 -1.38 -3.68 1.19
C HIS A 13 -0.02 -3.80 0.51
N PHE A 14 0.15 -3.16 -0.64
CA PHE A 14 1.44 -3.02 -1.31
C PHE A 14 1.96 -1.60 -1.13
N VAL A 15 3.17 -1.44 -0.59
CA VAL A 15 3.75 -0.12 -0.27
C VAL A 15 5.03 0.13 -1.08
N GLY A 16 5.05 1.24 -1.82
CA GLY A 16 6.25 1.79 -2.45
C GLY A 16 6.70 1.09 -3.74
N PHE A 17 5.85 0.25 -4.33
CA PHE A 17 6.11 -0.41 -5.61
C PHE A 17 6.06 0.59 -6.77
N ARG A 18 7.07 0.58 -7.66
CA ARG A 18 7.19 1.52 -8.79
C ARG A 18 7.54 0.85 -10.13
N GLY A 19 7.93 -0.42 -10.13
CA GLY A 19 8.35 -1.13 -11.33
C GLY A 19 8.05 -2.64 -11.30
N ASP A 20 8.93 -3.42 -11.92
CA ASP A 20 8.77 -4.86 -12.11
C ASP A 20 8.57 -5.66 -10.81
N GLU A 21 9.05 -5.13 -9.68
CA GLU A 21 8.85 -5.73 -8.37
C GLU A 21 7.36 -5.86 -8.01
N TYR A 22 6.48 -5.01 -8.55
CA TYR A 22 5.02 -5.13 -8.40
C TYR A 22 4.50 -6.42 -9.02
N SER A 23 4.86 -6.66 -10.28
CA SER A 23 4.47 -7.87 -11.03
C SER A 23 4.96 -9.15 -10.37
N ARG A 24 6.14 -9.10 -9.73
CA ARG A 24 6.68 -10.24 -8.98
C ARG A 24 5.93 -10.47 -7.68
N ALA A 25 5.62 -9.39 -6.94
CA ALA A 25 4.85 -9.47 -5.71
C ALA A 25 3.44 -10.03 -5.95
N ILE A 26 2.76 -9.61 -7.02
CA ILE A 26 1.44 -10.18 -7.39
C ILE A 26 1.51 -11.70 -7.55
N ARG A 27 2.57 -12.24 -8.16
CA ARG A 27 2.70 -13.69 -8.38
C ARG A 27 2.87 -14.48 -7.09
N ILE A 28 3.32 -13.85 -6.01
CA ILE A 28 3.60 -14.48 -4.73
C ILE A 28 2.43 -14.28 -3.76
N PHE A 29 1.96 -13.04 -3.62
CA PHE A 29 0.97 -12.64 -2.61
C PHE A 29 -0.45 -12.51 -3.17
N GLY A 30 -0.59 -12.47 -4.50
CA GLY A 30 -1.85 -12.12 -5.17
C GLY A 30 -2.01 -10.62 -5.42
N PRO A 31 -3.11 -10.21 -6.07
CA PRO A 31 -3.44 -8.79 -6.24
C PRO A 31 -3.65 -8.11 -4.88
N PRO A 32 -3.08 -6.91 -4.64
CA PRO A 32 -3.34 -6.18 -3.41
C PRO A 32 -4.76 -5.59 -3.38
N ASP A 33 -5.28 -5.42 -2.18
CA ASP A 33 -6.52 -4.67 -1.93
C ASP A 33 -6.23 -3.15 -1.91
N PHE A 34 -5.03 -2.76 -1.44
CA PHE A 34 -4.58 -1.36 -1.38
C PHE A 34 -3.17 -1.18 -1.95
N ILE A 35 -2.96 -0.08 -2.66
CA ILE A 35 -1.64 0.32 -3.19
C ILE A 35 -1.29 1.68 -2.62
N HIS A 36 -0.26 1.69 -1.76
CA HIS A 36 0.30 2.89 -1.18
C HIS A 36 1.54 3.31 -1.97
N VAL A 37 1.50 4.54 -2.50
CA VAL A 37 2.60 5.14 -3.30
C VAL A 37 3.92 5.25 -2.50
N GLY A 38 3.82 5.35 -1.18
CA GLY A 38 4.91 5.29 -0.22
C GLY A 38 4.40 5.07 1.20
N TRP A 39 5.31 4.96 2.17
CA TRP A 39 4.97 4.78 3.59
C TRP A 39 4.83 6.14 4.27
N ASP A 40 3.61 6.63 4.44
CA ASP A 40 3.28 7.87 5.16
C ASP A 40 2.27 7.62 6.29
N SER A 41 1.91 8.70 7.00
CA SER A 41 0.97 8.62 8.12
C SER A 41 -0.40 8.07 7.73
N TRP A 42 -0.87 8.32 6.50
CA TRP A 42 -2.16 7.80 6.04
C TRP A 42 -2.07 6.32 5.74
N ALA A 43 -1.03 5.88 5.02
CA ALA A 43 -0.77 4.47 4.75
C ALA A 43 -0.66 3.67 6.05
N LYS A 44 -0.05 4.22 7.09
CA LYS A 44 0.05 3.55 8.40
C LYS A 44 -1.29 3.45 9.14
N LEU A 45 -2.13 4.48 9.06
CA LEU A 45 -3.44 4.49 9.70
C LEU A 45 -4.45 3.54 9.02
N ASP A 46 -4.22 3.23 7.75
CA ASP A 46 -5.06 2.36 6.94
C ASP A 46 -4.83 0.86 7.21
N VAL A 47 -3.70 0.50 7.85
CA VAL A 47 -3.37 -0.89 8.20
C VAL A 47 -4.03 -1.26 9.52
N ALA A 48 -4.93 -2.26 9.49
CA ALA A 48 -5.56 -2.82 10.67
C ALA A 48 -4.83 -4.07 11.19
N ALA A 49 -5.15 -4.46 12.43
CA ALA A 49 -4.63 -5.68 13.02
C ALA A 49 -5.09 -6.91 12.20
N GLY A 50 -4.12 -7.69 11.74
CA GLY A 50 -4.37 -8.89 10.93
C GLY A 50 -4.12 -8.71 9.44
N ASP A 51 -4.01 -7.47 8.96
CA ASP A 51 -3.67 -7.19 7.56
C ASP A 51 -2.22 -7.56 7.23
N VAL A 52 -1.93 -7.75 5.95
CA VAL A 52 -0.60 -8.07 5.43
C VAL A 52 -0.07 -6.89 4.64
N VAL A 53 1.08 -6.38 5.04
CA VAL A 53 1.74 -5.26 4.34
C VAL A 53 3.03 -5.77 3.70
N VAL A 54 3.12 -5.62 2.38
CA VAL A 54 4.31 -5.96 1.60
C VAL A 54 4.99 -4.65 1.21
N PHE A 55 6.26 -4.52 1.57
CA PHE A 55 7.08 -3.34 1.28
C PHE A 55 8.01 -3.62 0.11
N ALA A 56 8.02 -2.74 -0.89
CA ALA A 56 9.05 -2.78 -1.93
C ALA A 56 10.43 -2.37 -1.36
N ARG A 57 10.44 -1.52 -0.32
CA ARG A 57 11.61 -1.05 0.42
C ARG A 57 11.22 -0.72 1.85
N GLY A 58 12.16 -0.90 2.77
CA GLY A 58 11.92 -0.64 4.20
C GLY A 58 10.99 -1.67 4.84
N THR A 59 10.47 -1.32 6.01
CA THR A 59 9.64 -2.19 6.85
C THR A 59 8.55 -1.39 7.58
N PHE A 60 7.59 -2.09 8.19
CA PHE A 60 6.52 -1.47 8.96
C PHE A 60 7.00 -0.64 10.15
N ASP A 61 8.15 -1.02 10.74
CA ASP A 61 8.73 -0.36 11.91
C ASP A 61 9.49 0.93 11.55
N ASP A 62 9.74 1.17 10.27
CA ASP A 62 10.35 2.42 9.82
C ASP A 62 9.41 3.61 10.09
N PRO A 63 9.96 4.78 10.45
CA PRO A 63 9.13 5.98 10.61
C PRO A 63 8.44 6.32 9.28
N PRO A 64 7.15 6.67 9.29
CA PRO A 64 6.48 7.16 8.11
C PRO A 64 7.17 8.43 7.58
N SER A 65 7.08 8.63 6.26
CA SER A 65 7.47 9.87 5.61
C SER A 65 6.82 11.07 6.29
N ALA A 66 7.59 12.14 6.50
CA ALA A 66 7.08 13.41 7.01
C ALA A 66 6.14 14.12 6.01
N TYR A 67 6.17 13.72 4.74
CA TYR A 67 5.31 14.23 3.68
C TYR A 67 4.36 13.13 3.21
N GLY A 68 3.11 13.51 2.95
CA GLY A 68 2.13 12.62 2.33
C GLY A 68 2.46 12.36 0.87
N PHE A 69 2.08 11.19 0.37
CA PHE A 69 2.14 10.87 -1.05
C PHE A 69 0.80 11.20 -1.71
N PRO A 70 0.80 11.73 -2.95
CA PRO A 70 -0.43 11.95 -3.69
C PRO A 70 -1.03 10.61 -4.16
N ASP A 71 -2.36 10.51 -4.12
CA ASP A 71 -3.09 9.30 -4.55
C ASP A 71 -3.00 9.08 -6.06
N ILE A 72 -3.01 10.17 -6.83
CA ILE A 72 -2.95 10.17 -8.29
C ILE A 72 -1.81 11.06 -8.77
N TYR A 73 -1.05 10.56 -9.74
CA TYR A 73 -0.17 11.39 -10.56
C TYR A 73 -0.91 11.64 -11.86
N GLU A 74 -1.39 12.87 -12.04
CA GLU A 74 -1.97 13.30 -13.30
C GLU A 74 -0.88 13.34 -14.36
N ALA A 75 -1.08 12.62 -15.47
CA ALA A 75 -0.20 12.78 -16.61
C ALA A 75 -0.34 14.23 -17.10
N PRO A 76 0.76 14.90 -17.50
CA PRO A 76 0.62 16.20 -18.13
C PRO A 76 -0.31 16.07 -19.33
N ASP A 77 -1.21 17.04 -19.50
CA ASP A 77 -2.03 17.13 -20.71
C ASP A 77 -1.11 17.01 -21.93
N ASP A 78 -1.45 16.12 -22.85
CA ASP A 78 -0.76 15.98 -24.12
C ASP A 78 -0.99 17.28 -24.93
N VAL A 79 -0.16 18.28 -24.66
CA VAL A 79 -0.10 19.55 -25.40
C VAL A 79 0.62 19.33 -26.73
N SER A 80 0.18 18.34 -27.50
CA SER A 80 0.48 18.28 -28.93
C SER A 80 -0.55 19.13 -29.67
N ALA A 81 -0.22 20.42 -29.79
CA ALA A 81 -0.84 21.37 -30.71
C ALA A 81 -0.18 21.28 -32.11
#